data_AF-A0A7W5B8F5-F1
#
_entry.id   AF-A0A7W5B8F5-F1
#
_cell.length_a   1.000
_cell.length_b   1.000
_cell.length_c   1.000
_cell.angle_alpha   90.00
_cell.angle_beta   90.00
_cell.angle_gamma   90.00
#
_symmetry.space_group_name_H-M   'P 1'
#
loop_
_entity.id
_entity.type
_entity.pdbx_description
1 polymer ?
#
loop_
_entity_poly.entity_id
_entity_poly.type
_entity_poly.pdbx_seq_one_letter_code
_entity_poly.pdbx_strand_id
1 'polypeptide(L)'
;MFLDHPTITATNSFTEPDRLERLGRVYGYVAALADIAGKQNFIEKVSQLHDHKGTLIVFWHDAPSEDEKEFFLKAWGSKVGDGSTNVEHEV
;
A
#
# COMPACT_ATOMS: atom_id res chain seq x y z
N MET A 1 -12.25 17.73 0.86
CA MET A 1 -10.89 17.36 1.29
C MET A 1 -10.24 16.67 0.11
N PHE A 2 -9.18 17.24 -0.47
CA PHE A 2 -8.34 16.48 -1.40
C PHE A 2 -7.59 15.49 -0.51
N LEU A 3 -7.80 14.21 -0.72
CA LEU A 3 -6.94 13.20 -0.13
C LEU A 3 -5.63 13.34 -0.90
N ASP A 4 -4.55 13.75 -0.21
CA ASP A 4 -3.21 13.60 -0.76
C ASP A 4 -2.96 12.09 -0.87
N HIS A 5 -3.33 11.54 -2.03
CA HIS A 5 -3.17 10.14 -2.33
C HIS A 5 -1.69 9.84 -2.52
N PRO A 6 -1.21 8.66 -2.09
CA PRO A 6 0.17 8.30 -2.26
C PRO A 6 0.54 8.24 -3.74
N THR A 7 1.80 8.55 -4.04
CA THR A 7 2.33 8.30 -5.38
C THR A 7 2.39 6.78 -5.60
N ILE A 8 1.91 6.28 -6.74
CA ILE A 8 1.92 4.84 -7.06
C ILE A 8 2.90 4.59 -8.20
N THR A 9 3.86 3.70 -7.97
CA THR A 9 4.92 3.37 -8.93
C THR A 9 5.19 1.87 -8.96
N ALA A 10 5.73 1.37 -10.07
CA ALA A 10 6.13 -0.03 -10.15
C ALA A 10 7.35 -0.18 -11.06
N THR A 11 8.21 -1.14 -10.74
CA THR A 11 9.27 -1.57 -11.66
C THR A 11 8.63 -2.11 -12.94
N ASN A 12 9.19 -1.74 -14.10
CA ASN A 12 8.71 -2.15 -15.43
C ASN A 12 7.25 -1.79 -15.74
N SER A 13 6.68 -0.75 -15.13
CA SER A 13 5.26 -0.37 -15.31
C SER A 13 4.84 -0.13 -16.76
N PHE A 14 5.76 0.23 -17.66
CA PHE A 14 5.48 0.36 -19.09
C PHE A 14 5.15 -0.97 -19.78
N THR A 15 5.75 -2.07 -19.33
CA THR A 15 5.56 -3.41 -19.91
C THR A 15 4.67 -4.31 -19.04
N GLU A 16 4.51 -3.98 -17.75
CA GLU A 16 3.72 -4.71 -16.76
C GLU A 16 2.74 -3.73 -16.05
N PRO A 17 1.77 -3.13 -16.78
CA PRO A 17 0.89 -2.10 -16.23
C PRO A 17 -0.07 -2.62 -15.15
N ASP A 18 -0.35 -3.92 -15.15
CA ASP A 18 -1.17 -4.61 -14.14
C ASP A 18 -0.60 -4.47 -12.72
N ARG A 19 0.71 -4.24 -12.59
CA ARG A 19 1.35 -3.94 -11.30
C ARG A 19 0.81 -2.65 -10.69
N LEU A 20 0.61 -1.60 -11.50
CA LEU A 20 0.02 -0.34 -11.01
C LEU A 20 -1.45 -0.54 -10.63
N GLU A 21 -2.21 -1.29 -11.41
CA GLU A 21 -3.61 -1.61 -11.10
C GLU A 21 -3.73 -2.42 -9.81
N ARG A 22 -2.82 -3.37 -9.56
CA ARG A 22 -2.73 -4.09 -8.29
C ARG A 22 -2.50 -3.13 -7.13
N LEU A 23 -1.51 -2.24 -7.23
CA LEU A 23 -1.24 -1.27 -6.16
C LEU A 23 -2.43 -0.35 -5.87
N GLY A 24 -3.15 0.10 -6.91
CA GLY A 24 -4.38 0.87 -6.73
C GLY A 24 -5.44 0.11 -5.94
N ARG A 25 -5.64 -1.17 -6.23
CA ARG A 25 -6.59 -2.03 -5.49
C ARG A 25 -6.10 -2.33 -4.06
N VAL A 26 -4.81 -2.59 -3.87
CA VAL A 26 -4.19 -2.79 -2.55
C VAL A 26 -4.39 -1.55 -1.69
N TYR A 27 -4.11 -0.37 -2.22
CA TYR A 27 -4.34 0.89 -1.52
C TYR A 27 -5.81 1.07 -1.10
N GLY A 28 -6.75 0.82 -2.03
CA GLY A 28 -8.18 0.88 -1.71
C GLY A 28 -8.59 -0.11 -0.60
N TYR A 29 -8.06 -1.32 -0.62
CA TYR A 29 -8.30 -2.33 0.42
C TYR A 29 -7.77 -1.85 1.78
N VAL A 30 -6.52 -1.37 1.81
CA VAL A 30 -5.88 -0.89 3.04
C VAL A 30 -6.62 0.31 3.61
N ALA A 31 -7.04 1.26 2.77
CA ALA A 31 -7.85 2.39 3.19
C ALA A 31 -9.16 1.94 3.87
N ALA A 32 -9.84 0.94 3.31
CA ALA A 32 -11.04 0.37 3.90
C ALA A 32 -10.76 -0.34 5.25
N LEU A 33 -9.66 -1.09 5.36
CA LEU A 33 -9.26 -1.70 6.64
C LEU A 33 -8.97 -0.66 7.71
N ALA A 34 -8.24 0.40 7.35
CA ALA A 34 -7.89 1.49 8.25
C ALA A 34 -9.15 2.25 8.73
N ASP A 35 -10.10 2.49 7.82
CA ASP A 35 -11.40 3.11 8.15
C ASP A 35 -12.19 2.27 9.15
N ILE A 36 -12.34 0.96 8.90
CA ILE A 36 -13.02 0.02 9.82
C ILE A 36 -12.31 -0.02 11.19
N ALA A 37 -10.99 0.10 11.22
CA ALA A 37 -10.20 0.12 12.45
C ALA A 37 -10.18 1.48 13.16
N GLY A 38 -10.86 2.51 12.62
CA GLY A 38 -10.93 3.85 13.21
C GLY A 38 -9.64 4.67 13.08
N LYS A 39 -8.75 4.33 12.14
CA LYS A 39 -7.47 5.01 11.91
C LYS A 39 -7.64 6.19 10.95
N GLN A 40 -8.33 7.24 11.38
CA GLN A 40 -8.77 8.33 10.50
C GLN A 40 -7.63 9.05 9.75
N ASN A 41 -6.45 9.18 10.35
CA ASN A 41 -5.31 9.87 9.74
C ASN A 41 -4.37 8.93 8.98
N PHE A 42 -4.71 7.63 8.87
CA PHE A 42 -3.82 6.62 8.31
C PHE A 42 -3.34 6.96 6.89
N ILE A 43 -4.27 7.41 6.05
CA ILE A 43 -4.00 7.65 4.63
C ILE A 43 -2.97 8.76 4.44
N GLU A 44 -3.02 9.79 5.28
CA GLU A 44 -2.11 10.95 5.24
C GLU A 44 -0.67 10.55 5.58
N LYS A 45 -0.48 9.42 6.26
CA LYS A 45 0.85 8.91 6.62
C LYS A 45 1.54 8.20 5.46
N VAL A 46 0.84 7.79 4.40
CA VAL A 46 1.43 7.00 3.30
C VAL A 46 1.84 7.94 2.17
N SER A 47 3.13 8.00 1.86
CA SER A 47 3.67 8.90 0.84
C SER A 47 3.74 8.24 -0.55
N GLN A 48 4.14 6.98 -0.60
CA GLN A 48 4.31 6.25 -1.85
C GLN A 48 4.09 4.75 -1.65
N LEU A 49 3.52 4.12 -2.69
CA LEU A 49 3.52 2.68 -2.85
C LEU A 49 4.37 2.32 -4.07
N HIS A 50 5.28 1.36 -3.88
CA HIS A 50 6.13 0.86 -4.94
C HIS A 50 6.09 -0.66 -5.02
N ASP A 51 5.85 -1.20 -6.21
CA ASP A 51 6.06 -2.61 -6.50
C ASP A 51 7.48 -2.80 -7.06
N HIS A 52 8.36 -3.34 -6.21
CA HIS A 52 9.71 -3.69 -6.59
C HIS A 52 9.80 -5.18 -6.93
N LYS A 53 9.40 -5.53 -8.17
CA LYS A 53 9.53 -6.90 -8.69
C LYS A 53 8.81 -7.95 -7.83
N GLY A 54 7.64 -7.62 -7.27
CA GLY A 54 6.85 -8.52 -6.42
C GLY A 54 7.07 -8.34 -4.91
N THR A 55 7.90 -7.38 -4.51
CA THR A 55 7.90 -6.87 -3.13
C THR A 55 7.13 -5.55 -3.10
N LEU A 56 6.15 -5.44 -2.21
CA LEU A 56 5.50 -4.17 -1.91
C LEU A 56 6.39 -3.36 -0.96
N ILE A 57 6.81 -2.17 -1.38
CA ILE A 57 7.48 -1.20 -0.52
C ILE A 57 6.48 -0.08 -0.23
N VAL A 58 6.23 0.16 1.05
CA VAL A 58 5.36 1.24 1.54
C VAL A 58 6.24 2.32 2.16
N PHE A 59 6.22 3.50 1.55
CA PHE A 59 6.91 4.67 2.08
C PHE A 59 5.95 5.49 2.93
N TRP A 60 6.44 5.98 4.06
CA TRP A 60 5.65 6.70 5.04
C TRP A 60 6.17 8.13 5.20
N HIS A 61 5.26 9.10 5.34
CA HIS A 61 5.59 10.43 5.86
C HIS A 61 5.84 10.38 7.37
N ASP A 62 5.06 9.56 8.07
CA ASP A 62 5.12 9.37 9.52
C ASP A 62 5.21 7.88 9.85
N ALA A 63 6.09 7.54 10.79
CA ALA A 63 6.32 6.14 11.16
C ALA A 63 5.00 5.38 11.47
N PRO A 64 4.76 4.23 10.83
CA PRO A 64 3.58 3.42 11.09
C PRO A 64 3.72 2.65 12.41
N SER A 65 2.60 2.42 13.06
CA SER A 65 2.47 1.43 14.12
C SER A 65 2.42 0.00 13.56
N GLU A 66 2.64 -1.01 14.38
CA GLU A 66 2.68 -2.41 13.91
C GLU A 66 1.33 -2.87 13.34
N ASP A 67 0.23 -2.46 13.95
CA ASP A 67 -1.13 -2.70 13.48
C ASP A 67 -1.42 -2.00 12.13
N GLU A 68 -0.82 -0.84 11.89
CA GLU A 68 -0.90 -0.14 10.61
C GLU A 68 -0.09 -0.85 9.51
N LYS A 69 1.08 -1.41 9.85
CA LYS A 69 1.87 -2.25 8.94
C LYS A 69 1.10 -3.52 8.55
N GLU A 70 0.38 -4.13 9.49
CA GLU A 70 -0.42 -5.32 9.23
C GLU A 70 -1.49 -5.14 8.14
N PHE A 71 -2.03 -3.93 7.93
CA PHE A 71 -3.02 -3.73 6.87
C PHE A 71 -2.43 -3.99 5.50
N PHE A 72 -1.20 -3.56 5.24
CA PHE A 72 -0.51 -3.82 3.98
C PHE A 72 -0.13 -5.29 3.83
N LEU A 73 0.30 -5.94 4.91
CA LEU A 73 0.56 -7.39 4.91
C LEU A 73 -0.70 -8.18 4.54
N LYS A 74 -1.85 -7.83 5.14
CA LYS A 74 -3.15 -8.47 4.85
C LYS A 74 -3.59 -8.22 3.42
N ALA A 75 -3.45 -6.98 2.93
CA ALA A 75 -3.85 -6.63 1.56
C ALA A 75 -2.95 -7.31 0.51
N TRP A 76 -1.63 -7.32 0.70
CA TRP A 76 -0.67 -7.93 -0.21
C TRP A 76 -0.84 -9.46 -0.28
N GLY A 77 -1.04 -10.11 0.87
CA GLY A 77 -1.29 -11.55 0.96
C GLY A 77 -2.69 -11.98 0.51
N SER A 78 -3.57 -11.05 0.17
CA SER A 78 -4.93 -11.36 -0.29
C SER A 78 -5.00 -11.60 -1.81
N LYS A 79 -6.21 -11.93 -2.31
CA LYS A 79 -6.49 -11.99 -3.75
C LYS A 79 -6.43 -10.64 -4.46
N VAL A 80 -6.40 -9.54 -3.71
CA VAL A 80 -6.23 -8.18 -4.26
C VAL A 80 -4.75 -7.85 -4.49
N GLY A 81 -3.86 -8.39 -3.67
CA GLY A 81 -2.41 -8.28 -3.82
C GLY A 81 -1.84 -9.39 -4.71
N ASP A 82 -0.64 -9.86 -4.38
CA ASP A 82 0.05 -10.93 -5.11
C ASP A 82 -0.03 -12.30 -4.39
N GLY A 83 -0.62 -12.33 -3.19
CA GLY A 83 -0.76 -13.53 -2.38
C GLY A 83 0.48 -13.88 -1.53
N SER A 84 1.53 -13.07 -1.59
CA SER A 84 2.75 -13.21 -0.78
C SER A 84 2.71 -12.33 0.47
N THR A 85 3.75 -12.46 1.30
CA THR A 85 3.96 -11.61 2.49
C THR A 85 5.15 -10.67 2.33
N ASN A 86 5.58 -10.42 1.09
CA ASN A 86 6.76 -9.59 0.78
C ASN A 86 6.40 -8.11 0.87
N VAL A 87 6.37 -7.58 2.10
CA VAL A 87 6.07 -6.18 2.38
C VAL A 87 7.21 -5.55 3.17
N GLU A 88 7.71 -4.43 2.67
CA GLU A 88 8.76 -3.61 3.29
C GLU A 88 8.18 -2.23 3.63
N HIS A 89 8.67 -1.65 4.73
CA HIS A 89 8.21 -0.35 5.24
C HIS A 89 9.40 0.58 5.39
N GLU A 90 9.37 1.71 4.70
CA GLU A 90 10.42 2.73 4.68
C GLU A 90 9.88 4.05 5.22
N VAL A 91 10.62 4.70 6.12
CA VAL A 91 10.26 5.99 6.74
C VAL A 91 11.22 7.07 6.25
#